data_AF-A0A959KS35-F1
#
_entry.id   AF-A0A959KS35-F1
#
_cell.length_a   1.000
_cell.length_b   1.000
_cell.length_c   1.000
_cell.angle_alpha   90.00
_cell.angle_beta   90.00
_cell.angle_gamma   90.00
#
_symmetry.space_group_name_H-M   'P 1'
#
loop_
_entity.id
_entity.type
_entity.pdbx_description
1 polymer ?
#
loop_
_entity_poly.entity_id
_entity_poly.type
_entity_poly.pdbx_seq_one_letter_code
_entity_poly.pdbx_strand_id
1 'polypeptide(L)'
;ACNDAIPMVGASGAISAVMGAYLVMFPRSRVKLLFLVFPFRLPAFLFLGFWIGQQWFNGIASLDPLTGAADGVAWWAHIGGAVFGVLVGGLFRITQANHFEVEG
;
A
#
# COMPACT_ATOMS: atom_id res chain seq x y z
N ALA A 1 -26.63 -23.95 2.90
CA ALA A 1 -25.93 -22.65 2.93
C ALA A 1 -24.48 -22.92 2.53
N CYS A 2 -24.04 -22.51 1.34
CA CYS A 2 -22.61 -22.57 1.02
C CYS A 2 -21.91 -21.48 1.83
N ASN A 3 -21.05 -21.88 2.76
CA ASN A 3 -20.02 -21.02 3.29
C ASN A 3 -18.96 -20.90 2.19
N ASP A 4 -19.20 -20.02 1.22
CA ASP A 4 -18.14 -19.54 0.34
C ASP A 4 -17.38 -18.46 1.08
N ALA A 5 -16.70 -18.88 2.15
CA ALA A 5 -15.59 -18.14 2.72
C ALA A 5 -14.44 -18.24 1.70
N ILE A 6 -14.61 -17.61 0.54
CA ILE A 6 -13.48 -17.30 -0.33
C ILE A 6 -12.58 -16.44 0.57
N PRO A 7 -11.37 -16.90 0.91
CA PRO A 7 -10.49 -16.12 1.74
C PRO A 7 -10.01 -14.95 0.89
N MET A 8 -10.77 -13.84 0.91
CA MET A 8 -10.33 -12.56 0.36
C MET A 8 -9.17 -11.97 1.16
N VAL A 9 -8.78 -12.65 2.26
CA VAL A 9 -7.57 -12.45 3.06
C VAL A 9 -6.35 -12.75 2.18
N GLY A 10 -5.97 -11.81 1.31
CA GLY A 10 -4.76 -11.93 0.50
C GLY A 10 -4.68 -10.95 -0.67
N ALA A 11 -5.79 -10.75 -1.40
CA ALA A 11 -5.81 -9.86 -2.57
C ALA A 11 -5.49 -8.41 -2.20
N SER A 12 -6.05 -7.92 -1.09
CA SER A 12 -5.80 -6.55 -0.61
C SER A 12 -4.37 -6.34 -0.11
N GLY A 13 -3.74 -7.37 0.46
CA GLY A 13 -2.31 -7.36 0.82
C GLY A 13 -1.41 -7.25 -0.41
N ALA A 14 -1.71 -7.97 -1.49
CA ALA A 14 -0.97 -7.87 -2.74
C ALA A 14 -1.09 -6.48 -3.38
N ILE A 15 -2.28 -5.87 -3.35
CA ILE A 15 -2.47 -4.47 -3.78
C ILE A 15 -1.61 -3.53 -2.93
N SER A 16 -1.57 -3.76 -1.61
CA SER A 16 -0.75 -2.98 -0.69
C SER A 16 0.74 -3.08 -1.04
N ALA A 17 1.22 -4.25 -1.45
CA ALA A 17 2.59 -4.43 -1.95
C ALA A 17 2.86 -3.67 -3.24
N VAL A 18 1.96 -3.70 -4.22
CA VAL A 18 2.12 -2.90 -5.44
C VAL A 18 2.18 -1.41 -5.12
N MET A 19 1.33 -0.94 -4.21
CA MET A 19 1.28 0.45 -3.76
C MET A 19 2.58 0.87 -3.05
N GLY A 20 3.16 0.00 -2.22
CA GLY A 20 4.47 0.22 -1.57
C GLY A 20 5.61 0.32 -2.58
N ALA A 21 5.66 -0.59 -3.56
CA ALA A 21 6.66 -0.55 -4.63
C ALA A 21 6.53 0.72 -5.49
N TYR A 22 5.30 1.10 -5.81
CA TYR A 22 5.00 2.30 -6.58
C TYR A 22 5.54 3.59 -5.92
N LEU A 23 5.44 3.70 -4.60
CA LEU A 23 5.92 4.86 -3.86
C LEU A 23 7.43 5.08 -4.02
N VAL A 24 8.22 4.00 -4.05
CA VAL A 24 9.68 4.06 -4.17
C VAL A 24 10.13 4.22 -5.62
N MET A 25 9.44 3.58 -6.56
CA MET A 25 9.76 3.64 -7.99
C MET A 25 9.33 4.95 -8.64
N PHE A 26 8.20 5.52 -8.22
CA PHE A 26 7.61 6.72 -8.84
C PHE A 26 7.33 7.85 -7.84
N PRO A 27 8.34 8.34 -7.10
CA PRO A 27 8.14 9.34 -6.03
C PRO A 27 7.64 10.70 -6.54
N ARG A 28 7.89 11.03 -7.82
CA ARG A 28 7.43 12.26 -8.49
C ARG A 28 6.07 12.12 -9.19
N SER A 29 5.47 10.94 -9.17
CA SER A 29 4.18 10.73 -9.80
C SER A 29 3.08 11.50 -9.07
N ARG A 30 2.04 11.89 -9.82
CA ARG A 30 0.83 12.50 -9.27
C ARG A 30 -0.35 11.56 -9.50
N VAL A 31 -1.02 11.18 -8.42
CA VAL A 31 -2.24 10.38 -8.47
C VAL A 31 -3.40 11.30 -8.82
N LYS A 32 -4.18 10.90 -9.83
CA LYS A 32 -5.45 11.55 -10.15
C LYS A 32 -6.51 11.03 -9.18
N LEU A 33 -7.07 11.93 -8.40
CA LEU A 33 -8.13 11.68 -7.43
C LEU A 33 -9.40 12.31 -7.98
N LEU A 34 -10.47 11.54 -8.11
CA LEU A 34 -11.78 12.11 -8.39
C LEU A 34 -12.43 12.46 -7.06
N PHE A 35 -12.53 13.74 -6.73
CA PHE A 35 -13.22 14.20 -5.53
C PHE A 35 -14.52 14.90 -5.92
N LEU A 36 -15.64 14.27 -5.55
CA LEU A 36 -17.01 14.64 -5.89
C LEU A 36 -17.28 14.67 -7.41
N VAL A 37 -16.84 15.72 -8.10
CA VAL A 37 -17.02 15.93 -9.54
C VAL A 37 -15.71 16.39 -10.21
N PHE A 38 -14.74 16.88 -9.44
CA PHE A 38 -13.52 17.46 -9.99
C PHE A 38 -12.30 16.54 -9.84
N PRO A 39 -11.48 16.38 -10.90
CA PRO A 39 -10.24 15.64 -10.81
C PRO A 39 -9.14 16.49 -10.17
N PHE A 40 -8.61 16.04 -9.04
CA PHE A 40 -7.45 16.60 -8.37
C PHE A 40 -6.21 15.77 -8.67
N ARG A 41 -5.04 16.41 -8.67
CA ARG A 41 -3.75 15.72 -8.82
C ARG A 41 -2.92 15.93 -7.57
N LEU A 42 -2.79 14.89 -6.76
CA LEU A 42 -1.98 14.94 -5.53
C LEU A 42 -0.69 14.16 -5.75
N PRO A 43 0.46 14.62 -5.23
CA PRO A 43 1.68 13.82 -5.20
C PRO A 43 1.42 12.43 -4.62
N ALA A 44 1.91 11.40 -5.30
CA ALA A 44 1.68 10.01 -4.93
C ALA A 44 2.14 9.72 -3.50
N PHE A 45 3.31 10.25 -3.10
CA PHE A 45 3.86 10.05 -1.76
C PHE A 45 2.94 10.59 -0.64
N LEU A 46 2.25 11.72 -0.86
CA LEU A 46 1.33 12.28 0.14
C LEU A 46 0.09 11.39 0.29
N PHE A 47 -0.50 11.00 -0.84
CA PHE A 47 -1.70 10.17 -0.84
C PHE A 47 -1.43 8.78 -0.23
N LEU A 48 -0.40 8.10 -0.73
CA LEU A 48 0.00 6.77 -0.26
C LEU A 48 0.54 6.82 1.18
N GLY A 49 1.30 7.85 1.55
CA GLY A 49 1.79 8.03 2.91
C GLY A 49 0.64 8.21 3.90
N PHE A 50 -0.35 9.04 3.56
CA PHE A 50 -1.58 9.17 4.36
C PHE A 50 -2.33 7.85 4.46
N TRP A 51 -2.52 7.14 3.33
CA TRP A 51 -3.23 5.87 3.31
C TRP A 51 -2.54 4.80 4.17
N ILE A 52 -1.22 4.66 4.09
CA ILE A 52 -0.44 3.76 4.95
C ILE A 52 -0.55 4.19 6.41
N GLY A 53 -0.43 5.48 6.71
CA GLY A 53 -0.59 6.01 8.07
C GLY A 53 -1.94 5.64 8.69
N GLN A 54 -3.02 5.72 7.91
CA GLN A 54 -4.34 5.22 8.32
C GLN A 54 -4.33 3.71 8.58
N GLN A 55 -3.67 2.89 7.75
CA GLN A 55 -3.56 1.44 8.01
C GLN A 55 -2.88 1.15 9.35
N TRP A 56 -1.82 1.89 9.69
CA TRP A 56 -1.13 1.77 10.98
C TRP A 56 -2.01 2.16 12.16
N PHE A 57 -2.71 3.29 12.06
CA PHE A 57 -3.60 3.77 13.13
C PHE A 57 -4.73 2.78 13.41
N ASN A 58 -5.42 2.28 12.38
CA ASN A 58 -6.48 1.29 12.56
C ASN A 58 -5.93 -0.09 12.93
N GLY A 59 -4.73 -0.44 12.47
CA GLY A 59 -4.03 -1.64 12.92
C GLY A 59 -3.80 -1.64 14.42
N ILE A 60 -3.38 -0.51 14.99
CA ILE A 60 -3.23 -0.35 16.45
C ILE A 60 -4.60 -0.38 17.15
N ALA A 61 -5.58 0.35 16.62
CA ALA A 61 -6.94 0.36 17.19
C ALA A 61 -7.57 -1.04 17.20
N SER A 62 -7.32 -1.85 16.16
CA SER A 62 -7.84 -3.22 16.06
C SER A 62 -7.28 -4.19 17.12
N LEU A 63 -6.25 -3.80 17.87
CA LEU A 63 -5.71 -4.57 18.99
C LEU A 63 -6.52 -4.38 20.29
N ASP A 64 -7.31 -3.32 20.40
CA ASP A 64 -8.17 -3.08 21.55
C ASP A 64 -9.39 -4.01 21.51
N PRO A 65 -9.63 -4.85 22.53
CA PRO A 65 -10.78 -5.77 22.58
C PRO A 65 -12.15 -5.09 22.43
N LEU A 66 -12.27 -3.81 22.78
CA LEU A 66 -13.53 -3.06 22.69
C LEU A 66 -13.82 -2.51 21.29
N THR A 67 -12.79 -2.32 20.45
CA THR A 67 -12.92 -1.70 19.11
C THR A 67 -12.50 -2.64 17.97
N GLY A 68 -11.74 -3.69 18.25
CA GLY A 68 -11.18 -4.62 17.27
C GLY A 68 -12.07 -5.80 16.86
N ALA A 69 -13.13 -6.10 17.61
CA ALA A 69 -13.97 -7.28 17.36
C ALA A 69 -14.85 -7.20 16.09
N ALA A 70 -14.99 -6.02 15.47
CA ALA A 70 -16.01 -5.77 14.45
C ALA A 70 -15.47 -5.37 13.06
N ASP A 71 -14.17 -5.11 12.90
CA ASP A 71 -13.72 -4.31 11.76
C ASP A 71 -13.52 -5.13 10.46
N GLY A 72 -13.37 -6.46 10.52
CA GLY A 72 -13.28 -7.35 9.34
C GLY A 72 -12.11 -7.07 8.36
N VAL A 73 -11.34 -6.01 8.58
CA VAL A 73 -10.20 -5.59 7.77
C VAL A 73 -8.91 -6.15 8.36
N ALA A 74 -8.11 -6.80 7.52
CA ALA A 74 -6.79 -7.33 7.89
C ALA A 74 -5.71 -6.23 7.82
N TRP A 75 -5.77 -5.24 8.70
CA TRP A 75 -4.87 -4.08 8.72
C TRP A 75 -3.38 -4.45 8.68
N TRP A 76 -2.98 -5.44 9.47
CA TRP A 76 -1.60 -5.93 9.52
C TRP A 76 -1.12 -6.57 8.21
N ALA A 77 -2.03 -7.18 7.45
CA ALA A 77 -1.70 -7.72 6.12
C ALA A 77 -1.43 -6.60 5.11
N HIS A 78 -2.15 -5.47 5.20
CA HIS A 78 -1.87 -4.30 4.35
C HIS A 78 -0.52 -3.67 4.69
N ILE A 79 -0.21 -3.53 5.99
CA ILE A 79 1.09 -3.01 6.45
C ILE A 79 2.23 -3.91 5.96
N GLY A 80 2.12 -5.22 6.18
CA GLY A 80 3.12 -6.19 5.73
C GLY A 80 3.31 -6.18 4.21
N GLY A 81 2.21 -6.14 3.46
CA GLY A 81 2.24 -6.01 1.99
C GLY A 81 2.97 -4.73 1.57
N ALA A 82 2.58 -3.57 2.10
CA ALA A 82 3.20 -2.29 1.76
C ALA A 82 4.72 -2.26 2.06
N VAL A 83 5.14 -2.77 3.22
CA VAL A 83 6.56 -2.87 3.58
C VAL A 83 7.31 -3.78 2.60
N PHE A 84 6.76 -4.96 2.31
CA PHE A 84 7.35 -5.86 1.31
C PHE A 84 7.51 -5.18 -0.05
N GLY A 85 6.47 -4.47 -0.50
CA GLY A 85 6.48 -3.67 -1.72
C GLY A 85 7.58 -2.63 -1.78
N VAL A 86 7.72 -1.83 -0.70
CA VAL A 86 8.76 -0.80 -0.59
C VAL A 86 10.16 -1.42 -0.70
N LEU A 87 10.41 -2.53 -0.01
CA LEU A 87 11.70 -3.21 -0.02
C LEU A 87 12.05 -3.75 -1.40
N VAL A 88 11.11 -4.48 -2.02
CA VAL A 88 11.31 -5.06 -3.35
C VAL A 88 11.43 -3.98 -4.43
N GLY A 89 10.57 -2.97 -4.40
CA GLY A 89 10.64 -1.84 -5.33
C GLY A 89 11.93 -1.03 -5.19
N GLY A 90 12.43 -0.86 -3.95
CA GLY A 90 13.73 -0.25 -3.68
C GLY A 90 14.89 -1.07 -4.26
N LEU A 91 14.88 -2.39 -4.05
CA LEU A 91 15.87 -3.30 -4.63
C LEU A 91 15.90 -3.17 -6.16
N PHE A 92 14.76 -3.27 -6.83
CA PHE A 92 14.68 -3.13 -8.29
C PHE A 92 15.17 -1.77 -8.79
N ARG A 93 14.87 -0.69 -8.08
CA ARG A 93 15.34 0.65 -8.44
C ARG A 93 16.86 0.77 -8.36
N ILE A 94 17.48 0.18 -7.34
CA ILE A 94 18.94 0.15 -7.19
C ILE A 94 19.58 -0.69 -8.30
N THR A 95 19.05 -1.88 -8.58
CA THR A 95 19.56 -2.74 -9.65
C THR A 95 19.53 -2.05 -11.00
N GLN A 96 18.45 -1.32 -11.33
CA GLN A 96 18.38 -0.59 -12.59
C GLN A 96 19.39 0.57 -12.66
N ALA A 97 19.62 1.30 -11.57
CA ALA A 97 20.63 2.35 -11.54
C ALA A 97 22.03 1.79 -11.85
N ASN A 98 22.37 0.62 -11.32
CA ASN A 98 23.65 -0.04 -11.57
C ASN A 98 23.81 -0.49 -13.02
N HIS A 99 22.73 -0.91 -13.70
CA HIS A 99 22.80 -1.27 -15.12
C HIS A 99 23.15 -0.08 -16.01
N PHE A 100 22.63 1.12 -15.71
CA PHE A 100 22.97 2.33 -16.48
C PHE A 100 24.41 2.81 -16.27
N GLU A 101 25.03 2.49 -15.12
CA GLU A 101 26.42 2.86 -14.84
C GLU A 101 27.44 1.96 -15.56
N VAL A 102 27.09 0.69 -15.83
CA VAL A 102 27.97 -0.26 -16.52
C VAL A 102 27.98 -0.06 -18.04
N GLU A 103 26.90 0.50 -18.61
CA GLU A 103 26.77 0.74 -20.06
C GLU A 103 27.10 2.18 -20.51
N GLY A 104 27.45 3.07 -19.58
CA GLY A 104 27.65 4.52 -19.81
C GLY A 104 29.08 4.97 -20.03
#